data_AF-A0A7J3M4N1-F1
#
_entry.id   AF-A0A7J3M4N1-F1
#
_cell.length_a   1.000
_cell.length_b   1.000
_cell.length_c   1.000
_cell.angle_alpha   90.00
_cell.angle_beta   90.00
_cell.angle_gamma   90.00
#
_symmetry.space_group_name_H-M   'P 1'
#
loop_
_entity.id
_entity.type
_entity.pdbx_description
1 polymer ?
#
loop_
_entity_poly.entity_id
_entity_poly.type
_entity_poly.pdbx_seq_one_letter_code
_entity_poly.pdbx_strand_id
1 'polypeptide(L)'
;MLERVKSFHESLPKMVRDFDISKRLQKIVESALRRSYYDLTYLSDMQSKKEALKNHILSAMIDERAFERAKDKRECVILAEKIASEILQIAGENLKKFCELYVMWHSSKILIDELKKRSVSR
;
A
#
# COMPACT_ATOMS: atom_id res chain seq x y z
N MET A 1 11.02 -10.23 -7.81
CA MET A 1 10.41 -9.14 -7.00
C MET A 1 9.08 -8.67 -7.58
N LEU A 2 9.01 -8.30 -8.86
CA LEU A 2 7.78 -7.78 -9.49
C LEU A 2 6.54 -8.70 -9.31
N GLU A 3 6.67 -10.01 -9.51
CA GLU A 3 5.53 -10.93 -9.30
C GLU A 3 5.05 -10.97 -7.85
N ARG A 4 5.95 -10.81 -6.87
CA ARG A 4 5.56 -10.68 -5.46
C ARG A 4 4.80 -9.39 -5.19
N VAL A 5 5.23 -8.28 -5.80
CA VAL A 5 4.54 -6.98 -5.75
C VAL A 5 3.13 -7.09 -6.33
N LYS A 6 2.97 -7.74 -7.49
CA LYS A 6 1.66 -7.97 -8.12
C LYS A 6 0.74 -8.80 -7.23
N SER A 7 1.24 -9.94 -6.75
CA SER A 7 0.48 -10.84 -5.88
C SER A 7 0.04 -10.15 -4.59
N PHE A 8 0.93 -9.39 -3.96
CA PHE A 8 0.60 -8.56 -2.79
C PHE A 8 -0.46 -7.51 -3.11
N HIS A 9 -0.32 -6.79 -4.22
CA HIS A 9 -1.32 -5.80 -4.62
C HIS A 9 -2.71 -6.42 -4.83
N GLU A 10 -2.80 -7.62 -5.38
CA GLU A 10 -4.05 -8.36 -5.60
C GLU A 10 -4.63 -8.95 -4.30
N SER A 11 -3.81 -9.17 -3.28
CA SER A 11 -4.27 -9.64 -1.97
C SER A 11 -4.86 -8.53 -1.11
N LEU A 12 -4.42 -7.26 -1.29
CA LEU A 12 -4.86 -6.11 -0.49
C LEU A 12 -6.39 -6.01 -0.30
N PRO A 13 -7.24 -6.03 -1.36
CA PRO A 13 -8.69 -5.88 -1.17
C PRO A 13 -9.32 -6.99 -0.31
N LYS A 14 -8.65 -8.15 -0.19
CA LYS A 14 -9.09 -9.32 0.58
C LYS A 14 -8.65 -9.26 2.05
N MET A 15 -7.80 -8.30 2.43
CA MET A 15 -7.25 -8.19 3.78
C MET A 15 -8.21 -7.56 4.80
N VAL A 16 -9.27 -6.90 4.32
CA VAL A 16 -10.22 -6.12 5.13
C VAL A 16 -11.64 -6.43 4.71
N ARG A 17 -12.56 -6.50 5.67
CA ARG A 17 -13.98 -6.76 5.40
C ARG A 17 -14.74 -5.48 5.06
N ASP A 18 -14.30 -4.35 5.63
CA ASP A 18 -14.87 -3.05 5.33
C ASP A 18 -14.67 -2.70 3.84
N PHE A 19 -15.80 -2.52 3.16
CA PHE A 19 -15.84 -2.29 1.72
C PHE A 19 -15.28 -0.92 1.31
N ASP A 20 -15.51 0.11 2.13
CA ASP A 20 -15.01 1.46 1.86
C ASP A 20 -13.48 1.50 1.97
N ILE A 21 -12.92 0.77 2.94
CA ILE A 21 -11.46 0.61 3.07
C ILE A 21 -10.92 -0.28 1.94
N SER A 22 -11.53 -1.43 1.68
CA SER A 22 -11.08 -2.41 0.69
C SER A 22 -10.86 -1.78 -0.70
N LYS A 23 -11.82 -0.96 -1.16
CA LYS A 23 -11.75 -0.26 -2.45
C LYS A 23 -10.60 0.74 -2.57
N ARG A 24 -10.13 1.28 -1.45
CA ARG A 24 -9.08 2.32 -1.40
C ARG A 24 -7.71 1.75 -1.07
N LEU A 25 -7.65 0.51 -0.58
CA LEU A 25 -6.45 -0.03 0.06
C LEU A 25 -5.24 -0.05 -0.86
N GLN A 26 -5.44 -0.37 -2.14
CA GLN A 26 -4.36 -0.37 -3.13
C GLN A 26 -3.72 1.02 -3.32
N LYS A 27 -4.55 2.08 -3.33
CA LYS A 27 -4.10 3.48 -3.44
C LYS A 27 -3.46 3.97 -2.15
N ILE A 28 -4.04 3.61 -1.00
CA ILE A 28 -3.49 3.90 0.33
C ILE A 28 -2.08 3.34 0.45
N VAL A 29 -1.89 2.06 0.09
CA VAL A 29 -0.59 1.40 0.13
C VAL A 29 0.39 2.03 -0.85
N GLU A 30 -0.06 2.42 -2.05
CA GLU A 30 0.79 3.15 -2.98
C GLU A 30 1.30 4.47 -2.39
N SER A 31 0.39 5.27 -1.84
CA SER A 31 0.73 6.56 -1.23
C SER A 31 1.66 6.41 -0.02
N ALA A 32 1.42 5.40 0.81
CA ALA A 32 2.30 5.08 1.94
C ALA A 32 3.69 4.62 1.50
N LEU A 33 3.80 3.77 0.47
CA LEU A 33 5.08 3.30 -0.06
C LEU A 33 5.86 4.41 -0.76
N ARG A 34 5.17 5.35 -1.41
CA ARG A 34 5.78 6.54 -2.01
C ARG A 34 6.45 7.42 -0.96
N ARG A 35 5.83 7.63 0.20
CA ARG A 35 6.44 8.35 1.34
C ARG A 35 7.61 7.55 1.93
N SER A 36 7.36 6.27 2.18
CA SER A 36 8.32 5.33 2.75
C SER A 36 9.62 5.19 1.95
N TYR A 37 9.57 5.38 0.63
CA TYR A 37 10.74 5.28 -0.24
C TYR A 37 11.90 6.20 0.20
N TYR A 38 11.57 7.39 0.73
CA TYR A 38 12.57 8.37 1.16
C TYR A 38 12.96 8.24 2.63
N ASP A 39 12.02 7.84 3.49
CA ASP A 39 12.21 7.90 4.94
C ASP A 39 12.88 6.62 5.50
N LEU A 40 12.61 5.46 4.90
CA LEU A 40 13.05 4.18 5.46
C LEU A 40 14.53 3.87 5.21
N THR A 41 15.22 4.64 4.36
CA THR A 41 16.65 4.44 4.06
C THR A 41 17.57 4.76 5.24
N TYR A 42 17.09 5.52 6.23
CA TYR A 42 17.87 5.94 7.39
C TYR A 42 17.66 5.03 8.62
N LEU A 43 16.69 4.11 8.57
CA LEU A 43 16.38 3.20 9.66
C LEU A 43 17.21 1.92 9.52
N SER A 44 17.94 1.55 10.57
CA SER A 44 18.80 0.37 10.56
C SER A 44 18.06 -0.91 10.94
N ASP A 45 17.16 -0.84 11.93
CA ASP A 45 16.47 -2.03 12.45
C ASP A 45 15.08 -2.25 11.81
N MET A 46 14.64 -3.51 11.80
CA MET A 46 13.37 -3.90 11.18
C MET A 46 12.15 -3.41 11.95
N GLN A 47 12.25 -3.25 13.27
CA GLN A 47 11.12 -2.82 14.09
C GLN A 47 10.79 -1.34 13.82
N SER A 48 11.81 -0.49 13.72
CA SER A 48 11.66 0.92 13.34
C SER A 48 11.09 1.05 11.92
N LYS A 49 11.57 0.24 10.97
CA LYS A 49 11.01 0.22 9.60
C LYS A 49 9.54 -0.17 9.59
N LYS A 50 9.17 -1.14 10.43
CA LYS A 50 7.79 -1.62 10.56
C LYS A 50 6.88 -0.52 11.10
N GLU A 51 7.29 0.13 12.18
CA GLU A 51 6.49 1.19 12.80
C GLU A 51 6.35 2.40 11.86
N ALA A 52 7.43 2.77 11.15
CA ALA A 52 7.38 3.83 10.14
C ALA A 52 6.42 3.47 8.98
N LEU A 53 6.49 2.26 8.43
CA LEU A 53 5.55 1.79 7.40
C LEU A 53 4.10 1.85 7.86
N LYS A 54 3.83 1.33 9.06
CA LYS A 54 2.50 1.37 9.68
C LYS A 54 1.99 2.80 9.83
N ASN A 55 2.83 3.73 10.29
CA ASN A 55 2.47 5.14 10.43
C ASN A 55 2.19 5.79 9.06
N HIS A 56 2.97 5.47 8.03
CA HIS A 56 2.70 5.96 6.68
C HIS A 56 1.39 5.40 6.11
N ILE A 57 1.08 4.13 6.37
CA ILE A 57 -0.20 3.51 5.97
C ILE A 57 -1.37 4.19 6.68
N LEU A 58 -1.27 4.41 8.00
CA LEU A 58 -2.31 5.11 8.76
C LEU A 58 -2.52 6.55 8.27
N SER A 59 -1.43 7.27 8.01
CA SER A 59 -1.53 8.62 7.44
C SER A 59 -2.20 8.62 6.07
N ALA A 60 -1.86 7.65 5.20
CA ALA A 60 -2.52 7.50 3.90
C ALA A 60 -4.00 7.09 4.04
N MET A 61 -4.38 6.31 5.05
CA MET A 61 -5.78 5.98 5.33
C MET A 61 -6.60 7.22 5.70
N ILE A 62 -6.01 8.16 6.44
CA ILE A 62 -6.63 9.44 6.79
C ILE A 62 -6.77 10.32 5.53
N ASP A 63 -5.69 10.46 4.75
CA ASP A 63 -5.70 11.28 3.52
C ASP A 63 -6.76 10.79 2.50
N GLU A 64 -6.95 9.47 2.40
CA GLU A 64 -7.94 8.85 1.51
C GLU A 64 -9.34 8.76 2.12
N ARG A 65 -9.57 9.37 3.29
CA ARG A 65 -10.82 9.33 4.05
C ARG A 65 -11.31 7.93 4.43
N ALA A 66 -10.43 6.93 4.36
CA ALA A 66 -10.76 5.55 4.70
C ALA A 66 -10.86 5.37 6.22
N PHE A 67 -10.03 6.08 6.98
CA PHE A 67 -10.05 6.04 8.44
C PHE A 67 -11.33 6.62 9.04
N GLU A 68 -11.84 7.72 8.49
CA GLU A 68 -13.08 8.38 8.93
C GLU A 68 -14.32 7.56 8.56
N ARG A 69 -14.26 6.83 7.44
CA ARG A 69 -15.36 6.00 6.95
C ARG A 69 -15.39 4.59 7.54
N ALA A 70 -14.29 4.17 8.17
CA ALA A 70 -14.20 2.88 8.81
C ALA A 70 -15.26 2.72 9.90
N LYS A 71 -15.94 1.56 9.91
CA LYS A 71 -16.87 1.23 10.99
C LYS A 71 -16.16 1.07 12.33
N ASP A 72 -14.93 0.55 12.31
CA ASP A 72 -14.06 0.42 13.49
C ASP A 72 -12.66 0.96 13.18
N LYS A 73 -12.26 2.03 13.89
CA LYS A 73 -10.94 2.63 13.78
C LYS A 73 -9.82 1.69 14.24
N ARG A 74 -10.11 0.75 15.15
CA ARG A 74 -9.14 -0.25 15.62
C ARG A 74 -8.78 -1.22 14.50
N GLU A 75 -9.73 -1.57 13.63
CA GLU A 75 -9.48 -2.42 12.46
C GLU A 75 -8.47 -1.74 11.52
N CYS A 76 -8.50 -0.42 11.37
CA CYS A 76 -7.53 0.32 10.56
C CYS A 76 -6.10 0.18 11.11
N VAL A 77 -5.92 0.28 12.42
CA VAL A 77 -4.62 0.13 13.08
C VAL A 77 -4.09 -1.30 12.93
N ILE A 78 -4.95 -2.30 13.15
CA ILE A 78 -4.59 -3.71 12.98
C ILE A 78 -4.24 -4.00 11.51
N LEU A 79 -4.99 -3.44 10.57
CA LEU A 79 -4.75 -3.60 9.14
C LEU A 79 -3.42 -2.96 8.71
N ALA A 80 -3.13 -1.74 9.19
CA ALA A 80 -1.87 -1.08 8.91
C ALA A 80 -0.67 -1.88 9.44
N GLU A 81 -0.76 -2.39 10.66
CA GLU A 81 0.24 -3.27 11.28
C GLU A 81 0.48 -4.55 10.46
N LYS A 82 -0.62 -5.18 10.00
CA LYS A 82 -0.58 -6.39 9.17
C LYS A 82 0.09 -6.13 7.83
N ILE A 83 -0.32 -5.07 7.13
CA ILE A 83 0.24 -4.68 5.84
C ILE A 83 1.72 -4.34 5.97
N ALA A 84 2.12 -3.58 6.99
CA ALA A 84 3.53 -3.27 7.24
C ALA A 84 4.37 -4.54 7.45
N SER A 85 3.85 -5.49 8.24
CA SER A 85 4.51 -6.78 8.47
C SER A 85 4.68 -7.59 7.17
N GLU A 86 3.62 -7.65 6.36
CA GLU A 86 3.63 -8.41 5.10
C GLU A 86 4.59 -7.78 4.07
N ILE A 87 4.64 -6.45 3.97
CA ILE A 87 5.61 -5.73 3.14
C ILE A 87 7.04 -6.09 3.55
N LEU A 88 7.35 -6.04 4.84
CA LEU A 88 8.69 -6.37 5.34
C LEU A 88 9.04 -7.84 5.11
N GLN A 89 8.08 -8.75 5.29
CA GLN A 89 8.29 -10.17 5.02
C GLN A 89 8.58 -10.45 3.54
N ILE A 90 7.86 -9.77 2.63
CA ILE A 90 8.03 -9.96 1.19
C ILE A 90 9.33 -9.32 0.69
N ALA A 91 9.61 -8.11 1.17
CA ALA A 91 10.72 -7.30 0.68
C ALA A 91 12.05 -7.67 1.34
N GLY A 92 12.05 -8.00 2.63
CA GLY A 92 13.25 -8.20 3.44
C GLY A 92 14.17 -6.99 3.33
N GLU A 93 15.45 -7.25 3.04
CA GLU A 93 16.46 -6.21 2.83
C GLU A 93 16.21 -5.34 1.58
N ASN A 94 15.39 -5.82 0.64
CA ASN A 94 15.09 -5.13 -0.62
C ASN A 94 13.90 -4.16 -0.51
N LEU A 95 13.61 -3.64 0.68
CA LEU A 95 12.46 -2.77 0.95
C LEU A 95 12.38 -1.55 0.04
N LYS A 96 13.51 -0.86 -0.20
CA LYS A 96 13.57 0.28 -1.11
C LYS A 96 13.12 -0.12 -2.52
N LYS A 97 13.63 -1.26 -3.02
CA LYS A 97 13.29 -1.75 -4.36
C LYS A 97 11.84 -2.21 -4.45
N PHE A 98 11.30 -2.78 -3.38
CA PHE A 98 9.88 -3.13 -3.29
C PHE A 98 9.00 -1.88 -3.41
N CYS A 99 9.30 -0.83 -2.64
CA CYS A 99 8.56 0.45 -2.71
C CYS A 99 8.56 1.03 -4.13
N GLU A 100 9.75 1.11 -4.75
CA GLU A 100 9.93 1.62 -6.11
C GLU A 100 9.09 0.83 -7.13
N LEU A 101 9.22 -0.50 -7.11
CA LEU A 101 8.50 -1.37 -8.05
C LEU A 101 6.98 -1.31 -7.85
N TYR A 102 6.51 -1.25 -6.61
CA TYR A 102 5.08 -1.13 -6.33
C TYR A 102 4.52 0.17 -6.89
N VAL A 103 5.16 1.32 -6.60
CA VAL A 103 4.70 2.64 -7.06
C VAL A 103 4.71 2.74 -8.59
N MET A 104 5.80 2.29 -9.24
CA MET A 104 5.90 2.32 -10.71
C MET A 104 4.84 1.43 -11.37
N TRP A 105 4.67 0.21 -10.85
CA TRP A 105 3.74 -0.75 -11.42
C TRP A 105 2.28 -0.31 -11.23
N HIS A 106 1.91 0.19 -10.04
CA HIS A 106 0.56 0.70 -9.78
C HIS A 106 0.21 1.87 -10.69
N SER A 107 1.13 2.83 -10.84
CA SER A 107 0.94 3.99 -11.71
C SER A 107 0.77 3.58 -13.18
N SER A 108 1.59 2.63 -13.65
CA SER A 108 1.48 2.09 -15.02
C SER A 108 0.16 1.37 -15.25
N LYS A 109 -0.32 0.59 -14.27
CA LYS A 109 -1.61 -0.10 -14.34
C LYS A 109 -2.77 0.89 -14.48
N ILE A 110 -2.79 1.96 -13.68
CA ILE A 110 -3.80 3.02 -13.78
C ILE A 110 -3.81 3.64 -15.18
N LEU A 111 -2.63 4.01 -15.70
CA LEU A 111 -2.50 4.62 -17.03
C LEU A 111 -3.04 3.68 -18.12
N ILE A 112 -2.67 2.39 -18.08
CA ILE A 112 -3.15 1.39 -19.03
C ILE A 112 -4.68 1.24 -18.96
N ASP A 113 -5.25 1.19 -17.76
CA ASP A 113 -6.69 1.06 -17.57
C ASP A 113 -7.45 2.30 -18.09
N GLU A 114 -6.89 3.50 -17.92
CA GLU A 114 -7.44 4.74 -18.48
C GLU A 114 -7.39 4.76 -20.01
N LEU A 115 -6.27 4.35 -20.60
CA LEU A 115 -6.13 4.26 -22.07
C LEU A 115 -7.13 3.26 -22.67
N LYS A 116 -7.31 2.10 -22.03
CA LYS A 116 -8.29 1.09 -22.46
C LYS A 116 -9.73 1.60 -22.39
N LYS A 117 -10.10 2.34 -21.34
CA LYS A 117 -11.45 2.92 -21.24
C LYS A 117 -11.72 3.89 -22.39
N ARG A 118 -10.73 4.69 -22.77
CA ARG A 118 -10.85 5.65 -23.88
C ARG A 118 -10.92 4.98 -25.25
N SER A 119 -10.23 3.85 -25.45
CA SER A 119 -10.27 3.12 -26.72
C SER A 119 -11.59 2.39 -26.97
N VAL A 120 -12.34 2.02 -25.92
CA VAL A 120 -13.64 1.32 -26.02
C VAL A 120 -14.82 2.30 -26.20
N SER A 121 -14.61 3.59 -25.97
CA SER A 121 -15.64 4.64 -26.09
C SER A 121 -15.67 5.31 -27.48
N ARG A 122 -15.06 4.69 -28.50
CA ARG A 122 -15.10 5.09 -29.92
C ARG A 122 -15.67 3.94 -30.74
#